data_AF-K8ZZI5-F1
#
_entry.id   AF-K8ZZI5-F1
#
_cell.length_a   1.000
_cell.length_b   1.000
_cell.length_c   1.000
_cell.angle_alpha   90.00
_cell.angle_beta   90.00
_cell.angle_gamma   90.00
#
_symmetry.space_group_name_H-M   'P 1'
#
loop_
_entity.id
_entity.type
_entity.pdbx_description
1 polymer ?
#
loop_
_entity_poly.entity_id
_entity_poly.type
_entity_poly.pdbx_seq_one_letter_code
_entity_poly.pdbx_strand_id
1 'polypeptide(L)'
;MNEFEPQVLVAELESENLRVIKLAEKNWYGFGLYQPKDEIIGDQEKLKDIPKVIFLSTNSDLKSKWKENGCLVCTDEEYYKECRNMLFNSLL
;
A
#
# COMPACT_ATOMS: atom_id res chain seq x y z
N MET A 1 -23.16 -1.90 -17.97
CA MET A 1 -22.94 -1.75 -16.51
C MET A 1 -21.44 -1.95 -16.31
N ASN A 2 -20.69 -0.93 -15.90
CA ASN A 2 -19.32 -1.15 -15.44
C ASN A 2 -19.46 -1.80 -14.07
N GLU A 3 -19.20 -3.10 -14.01
CA GLU A 3 -19.00 -3.77 -12.72
C GLU A 3 -17.89 -3.03 -11.98
N PHE A 4 -18.13 -2.78 -10.70
CA PHE A 4 -17.17 -2.13 -9.82
C PHE A 4 -16.04 -3.13 -9.57
N GLU A 5 -15.10 -3.24 -10.50
CA GLU A 5 -13.90 -4.06 -10.29
C GLU A 5 -13.06 -3.34 -9.23
N PRO A 6 -12.86 -3.94 -8.04
CA PRO A 6 -11.92 -3.37 -7.09
C PRO A 6 -10.55 -3.29 -7.78
N GLN A 7 -9.93 -2.11 -7.75
CA GLN A 7 -8.59 -1.92 -8.26
C GLN A 7 -7.65 -1.71 -7.09
N VAL A 8 -6.52 -2.41 -7.10
CA VAL A 8 -5.41 -2.16 -6.18
C VAL A 8 -4.31 -1.47 -6.98
N LEU A 9 -3.86 -0.33 -6.46
CA LEU A 9 -2.73 0.40 -7.03
C LEU A 9 -1.46 -0.10 -6.39
N VAL A 10 -0.54 -0.64 -7.17
CA VAL A 10 0.72 -1.19 -6.67
C VAL A 10 1.86 -0.33 -7.17
N ALA A 11 2.70 0.17 -6.27
CA ALA A 11 4.01 0.71 -6.65
C ALA A 11 4.94 -0.47 -6.94
N GLU A 12 5.63 -0.43 -8.08
CA GLU A 12 6.72 -1.36 -8.40
C GLU A 12 8.08 -0.76 -8.06
N LEU A 13 8.16 0.58 -7.97
CA LEU A 13 9.36 1.33 -7.64
C LEU A 13 9.09 2.34 -6.51
N GLU A 14 10.15 2.66 -5.76
CA GLU A 14 10.08 3.67 -4.68
C GLU A 14 9.56 5.03 -5.18
N SER A 15 9.95 5.43 -6.39
CA SER A 15 9.57 6.70 -7.02
C SER A 15 8.07 6.80 -7.35
N GLU A 16 7.35 5.69 -7.35
CA GLU A 16 5.92 5.63 -7.68
C GLU A 16 5.01 5.80 -6.47
N ASN A 17 5.54 5.66 -5.26
CA ASN A 17 4.77 5.68 -4.01
C ASN A 17 3.86 6.91 -3.90
N LEU A 18 4.39 8.11 -4.18
CA LEU A 18 3.61 9.35 -4.08
C LEU A 18 2.46 9.40 -5.11
N ARG A 19 2.68 8.85 -6.31
CA ARG A 19 1.64 8.77 -7.33
C ARG A 19 0.54 7.80 -6.91
N VAL A 20 0.92 6.65 -6.36
CA VAL A 20 0.00 5.64 -5.84
C VAL A 20 -0.86 6.21 -4.72
N ILE A 21 -0.25 6.90 -3.74
CA ILE A 21 -0.96 7.56 -2.64
C ILE A 21 -2.01 8.55 -3.15
N LYS A 22 -1.64 9.44 -4.08
CA LYS A 22 -2.57 10.44 -4.64
C LYS A 22 -3.74 9.81 -5.39
N LEU A 23 -3.50 8.71 -6.08
CA LEU A 23 -4.56 7.98 -6.79
C LEU A 23 -5.44 7.20 -5.82
N ALA A 24 -4.88 6.62 -4.76
CA ALA A 24 -5.63 5.97 -3.70
C ALA A 24 -6.54 6.96 -2.95
N GLU A 25 -6.03 8.14 -2.59
CA GLU A 25 -6.82 9.22 -1.96
C GLU A 25 -8.00 9.64 -2.85
N LYS A 26 -7.76 9.80 -4.16
CA LYS A 26 -8.78 10.27 -5.10
C LYS A 26 -9.90 9.23 -5.32
N ASN A 27 -9.55 7.94 -5.37
CA ASN A 27 -10.45 6.89 -5.83
C ASN A 27 -10.87 5.90 -4.74
N TRP A 28 -10.38 6.06 -3.51
CA TRP A 28 -10.64 5.16 -2.38
C TRP A 28 -10.20 3.71 -2.64
N TYR A 29 -9.06 3.55 -3.31
CA TYR A 29 -8.49 2.24 -3.66
C TYR A 29 -7.51 1.76 -2.61
N GLY A 30 -7.53 0.47 -2.33
CA GLY A 30 -6.43 -0.18 -1.61
C GLY A 30 -5.13 -0.07 -2.42
N PHE A 31 -3.98 -0.03 -1.73
CA PHE A 31 -2.71 0.22 -2.42
C PHE A 31 -1.48 -0.42 -1.78
N GLY A 32 -0.48 -0.69 -2.61
CA GLY A 32 0.83 -1.18 -2.21
C GLY A 32 1.89 -0.08 -2.32
N LEU A 33 2.73 0.04 -1.29
CA LEU A 33 3.93 0.90 -1.30
C LEU A 33 5.20 0.06 -1.36
N TYR A 34 6.14 0.49 -2.21
CA TYR A 34 7.40 -0.19 -2.45
C TYR A 34 8.56 0.59 -1.83
N GLN A 35 9.19 0.05 -0.78
CA GLN A 35 10.28 0.67 -0.03
C GLN A 35 10.03 2.15 0.35
N PRO A 36 8.86 2.52 0.92
CA PRO A 36 8.53 3.92 1.13
C PRO A 36 9.46 4.61 2.16
N LYS A 37 9.75 5.89 1.91
CA LYS A 37 10.55 6.76 2.78
C LYS A 37 9.70 7.46 3.83
N ASP A 38 10.32 7.91 4.92
CA ASP A 38 9.63 8.62 6.00
C ASP A 38 8.92 9.91 5.55
N GLU A 39 9.40 10.54 4.48
CA GLU A 39 8.86 11.80 3.94
C GLU A 39 7.37 11.72 3.58
N ILE A 40 6.87 10.52 3.22
CA ILE A 40 5.48 10.30 2.81
C ILE A 40 4.61 9.69 3.92
N ILE A 41 5.13 9.56 5.15
CA ILE A 41 4.34 9.07 6.30
C ILE A 41 3.24 10.06 6.67
N GLY A 42 3.51 11.37 6.60
CA GLY A 42 2.51 12.40 6.91
C GLY A 42 1.27 12.33 6.00
N ASP A 43 1.43 11.83 4.77
CA ASP A 43 0.32 11.65 3.83
C ASP A 43 -0.61 10.48 4.23
N GLN A 44 -0.20 9.63 5.18
CA GLN A 44 -0.96 8.43 5.58
C GLN A 44 -2.16 8.75 6.49
N GLU A 45 -2.19 9.89 7.18
CA GLU A 45 -3.28 10.22 8.12
C GLU A 45 -4.65 10.23 7.45
N LYS A 46 -4.73 10.79 6.23
CA LYS A 46 -5.96 10.85 5.43
C LYS A 46 -6.39 9.49 4.89
N LEU A 47 -5.46 8.54 4.83
CA LEU A 47 -5.66 7.22 4.25
C LEU A 47 -5.66 6.13 5.32
N LYS A 48 -5.85 6.48 6.60
CA LYS A 48 -5.78 5.53 7.72
C LYS A 48 -6.77 4.36 7.57
N ASP A 49 -7.93 4.63 6.97
CA ASP A 49 -9.01 3.64 6.79
C ASP A 49 -8.90 2.89 5.45
N ILE A 50 -7.94 3.25 4.59
CA ILE A 50 -7.73 2.60 3.31
C ILE A 50 -6.74 1.42 3.49
N PRO A 51 -7.12 0.20 3.07
CA PRO A 51 -6.23 -0.95 3.11
C PRO A 51 -4.93 -0.68 2.35
N LYS A 52 -3.79 -0.97 2.97
CA LYS A 52 -2.49 -0.84 2.31
C LYS A 52 -1.48 -1.87 2.74
N VAL A 53 -0.65 -2.28 1.80
CA VAL A 53 0.51 -3.16 2.00
C VAL A 53 1.77 -2.33 1.83
N ILE A 54 2.73 -2.53 2.72
CA ILE A 54 3.98 -1.78 2.77
C ILE A 54 5.10 -2.80 2.66
N PHE A 55 5.85 -2.73 1.57
CA PHE A 55 7.07 -3.50 1.44
C PHE A 55 8.26 -2.70 1.92
N LEU A 56 8.96 -3.21 2.93
CA LEU A 56 10.28 -2.73 3.35
C LEU A 56 11.25 -3.90 3.39
N SER A 57 12.48 -3.67 2.96
CA SER A 57 13.51 -4.70 3.05
C SER A 57 13.73 -5.14 4.50
N THR A 58 14.12 -6.39 4.71
CA THR A 58 14.32 -6.97 6.06
C THR A 58 15.27 -6.14 6.93
N ASN A 59 16.20 -5.39 6.33
CA ASN A 59 17.18 -4.58 7.04
C ASN A 59 16.78 -3.10 7.18
N SER A 60 15.57 -2.71 6.76
CA SER A 60 15.12 -1.32 6.86
C SER A 60 14.87 -0.93 8.32
N ASP A 61 15.44 0.20 8.72
CA ASP A 61 15.21 0.83 10.03
C ASP A 61 13.80 1.43 10.16
N LEU A 62 13.07 1.56 9.05
CA LEU A 62 11.75 2.18 9.01
C LEU A 62 10.61 1.22 9.36
N LYS A 63 10.89 -0.08 9.53
CA LYS A 63 9.87 -1.11 9.79
C LYS A 63 9.00 -0.79 11.01
N SER A 64 9.59 -0.29 12.10
CA SER A 64 8.84 0.06 13.31
C SER A 64 7.83 1.18 13.05
N LYS A 65 8.23 2.22 12.31
CA LYS A 65 7.36 3.35 11.95
C LYS A 65 6.23 2.93 11.01
N TRP A 66 6.52 2.10 10.02
CA TRP A 66 5.54 1.71 9.01
C TRP A 66 4.59 0.60 9.45
N LYS A 67 4.94 -0.17 10.49
CA LYS A 67 4.08 -1.23 11.02
C LYS A 67 2.71 -0.72 11.47
N GLU A 68 2.61 0.53 11.89
CA GLU A 68 1.36 1.15 12.34
C GLU A 68 0.49 1.66 11.16
N ASN A 69 1.06 1.74 9.96
CA ASN A 69 0.41 2.35 8.80
C ASN A 69 -0.32 1.35 7.90
N GLY A 70 -0.03 0.05 8.02
CA GLY A 70 -0.62 -0.99 7.16
C GLY A 70 0.03 -2.37 7.32
N CYS A 71 -0.24 -3.27 6.37
CA CYS A 71 0.33 -4.62 6.35
C CYS A 71 1.80 -4.56 5.90
N LEU A 72 2.73 -4.73 6.84
CA LEU A 72 4.17 -4.74 6.56
C LEU A 72 4.64 -6.12 6.08
N VAL A 73 5.29 -6.16 4.92
CA VAL A 73 5.91 -7.36 4.33
C VAL A 73 7.37 -7.12 4.00
N CYS A 74 8.16 -8.19 3.90
CA CYS A 74 9.63 -8.10 3.77
C CYS A 74 10.19 -8.75 2.50
N THR A 75 9.33 -9.31 1.65
CA THR A 75 9.71 -9.93 0.37
C THR A 75 8.79 -9.47 -0.75
N ASP A 76 9.29 -9.46 -1.99
CA ASP A 76 8.49 -9.16 -3.18
C ASP A 76 7.32 -10.14 -3.34
N GLU A 77 7.55 -11.42 -3.07
CA GLU A 77 6.52 -12.46 -3.19
C GLU A 77 5.33 -12.19 -2.26
N GLU A 78 5.62 -11.87 -0.99
CA GLU A 78 4.60 -11.48 -0.02
C GLU A 78 3.91 -10.17 -0.44
N TYR A 79 4.67 -9.19 -0.92
CA TYR A 79 4.13 -7.91 -1.37
C TYR A 79 3.07 -8.07 -2.46
N TYR A 80 3.38 -8.78 -3.54
CA TYR A 80 2.41 -8.99 -4.61
C TYR A 80 1.26 -9.90 -4.18
N LYS A 81 1.52 -10.89 -3.31
CA LYS A 81 0.48 -11.76 -2.76
C LYS A 81 -0.53 -10.96 -1.93
N GLU A 82 -0.06 -10.16 -0.98
CA GLU A 82 -0.92 -9.38 -0.11
C GLU A 82 -1.63 -8.24 -0.86
N CYS A 83 -0.96 -7.64 -1.85
CA CYS A 83 -1.62 -6.67 -2.74
C CYS A 83 -2.81 -7.30 -3.48
N ARG A 84 -2.69 -8.55 -3.94
CA ARG A 84 -3.81 -9.29 -4.53
C ARG A 84 -4.88 -9.62 -3.50
N ASN A 85 -4.51 -10.01 -2.28
CA ASN A 85 -5.48 -10.33 -1.22
C ASN A 85 -6.37 -9.14 -0.84
N MET A 86 -5.86 -7.91 -0.93
CA MET A 86 -6.67 -6.70 -0.72
C MET A 86 -7.88 -6.60 -1.67
N LEU A 87 -7.80 -7.18 -2.87
CA LEU A 87 -8.91 -7.23 -3.82
C LEU A 87 -10.03 -8.18 -3.37
N PHE A 88 -9.67 -9.25 -2.67
CA PHE A 88 -10.60 -10.33 -2.32
C PHE A 88 -11.19 -10.19 -0.92
N ASN A 89 -10.50 -9.52 0.00
CA ASN A 89 -10.99 -9.30 1.37
C ASN A 89 -12.03 -8.15 1.48
N SER A 90 -12.29 -7.40 0.40
CA SER A 90 -13.38 -6.41 0.36
C SER A 90 -14.75 -7.01 -0.01
N LEU A 91 -14.82 -8.33 -0.24
CA LEU A 91 -16.02 -9.07 -0.64
C LEU A 91 -16.62 -9.96 0.47
N LEU A 92 -16.16 -9.83 1.72
CA LEU A 92 -16.69 -10.56 2.88
C LEU A 92 -17.42 -9.62 3.85
#